data_AF-A0A0W1R2Y8-F1
#
_entry.id   AF-A0A0W1R2Y8-F1
#
_cell.length_a   1.000
_cell.length_b   1.000
_cell.length_c   1.000
_cell.angle_alpha   90.00
_cell.angle_beta   90.00
_cell.angle_gamma   90.00
#
_symmetry.space_group_name_H-M   'P 1'
#
loop_
_entity.id
_entity.type
_entity.pdbx_description
1 polymer ?
#
loop_
_entity_poly.entity_id
_entity_poly.type
_entity_poly.pdbx_seq_one_letter_code
_entity_poly.pdbx_strand_id
1 'polypeptide(L)'
;MSHRDPSRRILDEFGTSDEIFGIEIDYSLNDLKLFIPAGIVCGFILLATPQWLNIGGLIAAIGLLLATAAFVFVTPSHKSPHEWLTDMIKFSQAEHTKTAVAESPANQPDSLTQVKRFLPVSNLVERTDGHLVAALQVSPANLSLATDQEWEAMANSFGSMLNALDFDLQIHSTARPVEPERITAGYRERLDDPDVVENPALGDIIRVYHERFPAEFVSRGTCVREYHILIPVSIHDVQLAERGAISKLSTLPVIGGCIRILGAESTQLTYEEIRERQKEEVEHRIRAVESGIRDLEGCEVQRVSADELAALLEEYWSGERTHYGPSSGQQNERVRSVPIVTGTNSGRF
;
A
#
# COMPACT_ATOMS: atom_id res chain seq x y z
N MET A 1 -55.09 39.90 8.71
CA MET A 1 -54.81 39.28 7.40
C MET A 1 -53.86 40.21 6.66
N SER A 2 -52.59 39.82 6.53
CA SER A 2 -51.56 40.57 5.80
C SER A 2 -50.91 39.61 4.81
N HIS A 3 -50.94 40.04 3.55
CA HIS A 3 -50.54 39.33 2.35
C HIS A 3 -49.05 38.95 2.40
N ARG A 4 -48.70 37.68 2.23
CA ARG A 4 -47.32 37.26 1.96
C ARG A 4 -47.07 37.39 0.46
N ASP A 5 -46.19 38.31 0.08
CA ASP A 5 -45.67 38.48 -1.27
C ASP A 5 -44.53 37.46 -1.51
N PRO A 6 -44.68 36.49 -2.44
CA PRO A 6 -43.70 35.44 -2.69
C PRO A 6 -42.54 35.88 -3.61
N SER A 7 -42.45 37.15 -4.01
CA SER A 7 -41.43 37.64 -4.95
C SER A 7 -40.16 38.23 -4.31
N ARG A 8 -40.11 38.32 -2.97
CA ARG A 8 -38.91 38.77 -2.25
C ARG A 8 -38.09 37.57 -1.75
N ARG A 9 -37.22 37.03 -2.61
CA ARG A 9 -36.07 36.25 -2.14
C ARG A 9 -35.07 37.23 -1.54
N ILE A 10 -35.17 37.48 -0.25
CA ILE A 10 -34.07 38.06 0.52
C ILE A 10 -33.06 36.93 0.67
N LEU A 11 -31.86 37.13 0.10
CA LEU A 11 -30.69 36.32 0.41
C LEU A 11 -30.34 36.64 1.87
N ASP A 12 -30.55 35.68 2.77
CA ASP A 12 -29.96 35.73 4.10
C ASP A 12 -28.44 35.61 3.93
N GLU A 13 -27.80 36.77 4.03
CA GLU A 13 -26.46 37.00 4.58
C GLU A 13 -25.38 35.96 4.21
N PHE A 14 -24.62 36.27 3.15
CA PHE A 14 -23.32 35.67 2.92
C PHE A 14 -22.31 36.24 3.90
N GLY A 15 -21.73 35.37 4.72
CA GLY A 15 -20.45 35.58 5.41
C GLY A 15 -20.50 36.62 6.52
N THR A 16 -21.02 36.23 7.68
CA THR A 16 -20.71 36.94 8.93
C THR A 16 -19.26 36.62 9.28
N SER A 17 -18.36 37.60 9.13
CA SER A 17 -17.07 37.59 9.81
C SER A 17 -17.34 37.68 11.31
N ASP A 18 -16.84 36.69 12.07
CA ASP A 18 -16.96 36.71 13.53
C ASP A 18 -15.96 37.74 14.10
N GLU A 19 -16.47 38.88 14.58
CA GLU A 19 -15.67 39.86 15.30
C GLU A 19 -15.33 39.35 16.71
N ILE A 20 -14.05 39.10 16.97
CA ILE A 20 -13.53 38.88 18.33
C ILE A 20 -12.64 40.08 18.69
N PHE A 21 -13.09 40.89 19.65
CA PHE A 21 -12.36 42.08 20.15
C PHE A 21 -12.00 43.15 19.10
N GLY A 22 -12.84 43.34 18.07
CA GLY A 22 -12.71 44.45 17.12
C GLY A 22 -11.53 44.33 16.15
N ILE A 23 -11.01 43.12 15.94
CA ILE A 23 -10.03 42.81 14.91
C ILE A 23 -10.70 41.83 13.93
N GLU A 24 -10.74 42.21 12.66
CA GLU A 24 -11.27 41.39 11.57
C GLU A 24 -10.24 40.29 11.27
N ILE A 25 -10.50 39.10 11.80
CA ILE A 25 -9.60 37.95 11.71
C ILE A 25 -10.36 36.87 10.92
N ASP A 26 -9.82 36.44 9.78
CA ASP A 26 -10.42 35.48 8.82
C ASP A 26 -10.52 34.04 9.38
N TYR A 27 -10.51 33.88 10.71
CA TYR A 27 -10.38 32.62 11.43
C TYR A 27 -11.62 32.41 12.30
N SER A 28 -12.25 31.25 12.15
CA SER A 28 -13.54 30.92 12.76
C SER A 28 -13.39 30.63 14.26
N LEU A 29 -14.45 30.80 15.07
CA LEU A 29 -14.53 30.30 16.46
C LEU A 29 -14.15 28.81 16.61
N ASN A 30 -14.23 28.04 15.52
CA ASN A 30 -13.80 26.65 15.48
C ASN A 30 -12.27 26.49 15.58
N ASP A 31 -11.49 27.47 15.13
CA ASP A 31 -10.02 27.45 15.14
C ASP A 31 -9.47 27.68 16.56
N LEU A 32 -10.23 28.35 17.42
CA LEU A 32 -9.92 28.52 18.84
C LEU A 32 -9.81 27.16 19.56
N LYS A 33 -10.49 26.12 19.07
CA LYS A 33 -10.43 24.78 19.67
C LYS A 33 -9.04 24.16 19.61
N LEU A 34 -8.20 24.53 18.64
CA LEU A 34 -6.81 24.06 18.55
C LEU A 34 -5.94 24.60 19.69
N PHE A 35 -6.26 25.80 20.20
CA PHE A 35 -5.55 26.43 21.30
C PHE A 35 -5.96 25.91 22.69
N ILE A 36 -7.11 25.23 22.81
CA ILE A 36 -7.60 24.72 24.11
C ILE A 36 -6.68 23.62 24.67
N PRO A 37 -6.31 22.55 23.92
CA PRO A 37 -5.37 21.55 24.41
C PRO A 37 -3.98 22.14 24.67
N ALA A 38 -3.49 23.02 23.78
CA ALA A 38 -2.20 23.70 23.97
C ALA A 38 -2.19 24.56 25.24
N GLY A 39 -3.29 25.28 25.53
CA GLY A 39 -3.47 26.05 26.75
C GLY A 39 -3.49 25.19 28.02
N ILE A 40 -4.15 24.03 27.97
CA ILE A 40 -4.16 23.06 29.08
C ILE A 40 -2.75 22.51 29.33
N VAL A 41 -2.02 22.16 28.26
CA VAL A 41 -0.63 21.66 28.36
C VAL A 41 0.29 22.76 28.89
N CYS A 42 0.17 24.00 28.41
CA CYS A 42 0.90 25.15 28.96
C CYS A 42 0.59 25.36 30.45
N GLY A 43 -0.68 25.29 30.84
CA GLY A 43 -1.10 25.38 32.24
C GLY A 43 -0.50 24.27 33.09
N PHE A 44 -0.49 23.04 32.58
CA PHE A 44 0.12 21.89 33.25
C PHE A 44 1.64 22.03 33.37
N ILE A 45 2.32 22.49 32.31
CA ILE A 45 3.76 22.80 32.33
C ILE A 45 4.05 23.84 33.41
N LEU A 46 3.27 24.93 33.47
CA LEU A 46 3.46 26.00 34.46
C LEU A 46 3.15 25.56 35.89
N LEU A 47 2.16 24.69 36.10
CA LEU A 47 1.79 24.13 37.41
C LEU A 47 2.76 23.05 37.90
N ALA A 48 3.31 22.24 36.99
CA ALA A 48 4.23 21.14 37.31
C ALA A 48 5.69 21.61 37.42
N THR A 49 6.01 22.81 36.94
CA THR A 49 7.38 23.35 37.02
C THR A 49 7.64 23.89 38.43
N PRO A 50 8.70 23.42 39.13
CA PRO A 50 9.10 23.97 40.42
C PRO A 50 9.39 25.48 40.31
N GLN A 51 9.07 26.26 41.35
CA GLN A 51 9.18 27.74 41.32
C GLN A 51 10.56 28.29 40.91
N TRP A 52 11.64 27.50 41.09
CA TRP A 52 13.00 27.85 40.70
C TRP A 52 13.34 27.59 39.21
N LEU A 53 12.48 26.85 38.48
CA LEU A 53 12.57 26.58 37.04
C LEU A 53 11.51 27.31 36.21
N ASN A 54 10.77 28.25 36.81
CA ASN A 54 9.64 28.97 36.20
C ASN A 54 9.96 29.60 34.83
N ILE A 55 11.21 30.05 34.63
CA ILE A 55 11.65 30.61 33.35
C ILE A 55 11.66 29.55 32.25
N GLY A 56 12.08 28.32 32.56
CA GLY A 56 12.07 27.20 31.62
C GLY A 56 10.64 26.78 31.24
N GLY A 57 9.74 26.71 32.22
CA GLY A 57 8.32 26.44 31.97
C GLY A 57 7.66 27.52 31.11
N LEU A 58 8.02 28.79 31.34
CA LEU A 58 7.51 29.93 30.57
C LEU A 58 8.04 29.94 29.13
N ILE A 59 9.32 29.63 28.92
CA ILE A 59 9.91 29.48 27.58
C ILE A 59 9.24 28.31 26.83
N ALA A 60 9.02 27.17 27.48
CA ALA A 60 8.34 26.02 26.87
C ALA A 60 6.88 26.35 26.49
N ALA A 61 6.15 27.06 27.37
CA ALA A 61 4.79 27.49 27.10
C ALA A 61 4.71 28.48 25.93
N ILE A 62 5.61 29.47 25.88
CA ILE A 62 5.71 30.41 24.76
C ILE A 62 6.08 29.68 23.47
N GLY A 63 7.03 28.73 23.54
CA GLY A 63 7.43 27.91 22.40
C GLY A 63 6.27 27.09 21.84
N LEU A 64 5.45 26.48 22.69
CA LEU A 64 4.26 25.71 22.28
C LEU A 64 3.21 26.61 21.62
N LEU A 65 2.97 27.80 22.18
CA LEU A 65 2.04 28.77 21.59
C LEU A 65 2.53 29.29 20.23
N LEU A 66 3.82 29.60 20.10
CA LEU A 66 4.43 30.01 18.83
C LEU A 66 4.39 28.89 17.79
N ALA A 67 4.65 27.64 18.18
CA ALA A 67 4.53 26.49 17.29
C ALA A 67 3.09 26.28 16.82
N THR A 68 2.11 26.46 17.71
CA THR A 68 0.68 26.38 17.37
C THR A 68 0.30 27.51 16.40
N ALA A 69 0.77 28.74 16.64
CA ALA A 69 0.54 29.88 15.74
C ALA A 69 1.20 29.67 14.37
N ALA A 70 2.43 29.14 14.33
CA ALA A 70 3.12 28.80 13.09
C ALA A 70 2.38 27.70 12.31
N PHE A 71 1.83 26.70 13.01
CA PHE A 71 1.02 25.65 12.39
C PHE A 71 -0.26 26.23 11.75
N VAL A 72 -0.94 27.13 12.44
CA VAL A 72 -2.10 27.86 11.87
C VAL A 72 -1.70 28.66 10.64
N PHE A 73 -0.54 29.34 10.67
CA PHE A 73 -0.04 30.11 9.52
C PHE A 73 0.28 29.24 8.28
N VAL A 74 0.76 28.01 8.49
CA VAL A 74 1.07 27.08 7.38
C VAL A 74 -0.18 26.35 6.88
N THR A 75 -1.28 26.40 7.63
CA THR A 75 -2.54 25.76 7.23
C THR A 75 -3.03 26.35 5.91
N PRO A 76 -3.41 25.53 4.91
CA PRO A 76 -3.97 26.02 3.65
C PRO A 76 -5.23 26.86 3.88
N SER A 77 -5.34 28.02 3.22
CA SER A 77 -6.39 29.04 3.42
C SER A 77 -7.84 28.59 3.19
N HIS A 78 -8.06 27.38 2.67
CA HIS A 78 -9.38 26.82 2.39
C HIS A 78 -9.75 25.68 3.36
N LYS A 79 -8.92 25.41 4.38
CA LYS A 79 -9.17 24.41 5.42
C LYS A 79 -9.00 25.05 6.79
N SER A 80 -9.83 24.64 7.74
CA SER A 80 -9.57 25.01 9.14
C SER A 80 -8.33 24.27 9.67
N PRO A 81 -7.50 24.88 10.53
CA PRO A 81 -6.32 24.24 11.13
C PRO A 81 -6.64 22.93 11.85
N HIS A 82 -7.82 22.81 12.45
CA HIS A 82 -8.28 21.58 13.07
C HIS A 82 -8.56 20.48 12.04
N GLU A 83 -9.22 20.79 10.92
CA GLU A 83 -9.44 19.84 9.84
C GLU A 83 -8.12 19.40 9.21
N TRP A 84 -7.19 20.32 9.01
CA TRP A 84 -5.86 20.00 8.49
C TRP A 84 -5.05 19.12 9.45
N LEU A 85 -5.09 19.39 10.77
CA LEU A 85 -4.46 18.53 11.77
C LEU A 85 -5.11 17.13 11.79
N THR A 86 -6.43 17.07 11.71
CA THR A 86 -7.17 15.80 11.66
C THR A 86 -6.81 15.01 10.41
N ASP A 87 -6.70 15.67 9.27
CA ASP A 87 -6.25 15.06 8.02
C ASP A 87 -4.80 14.58 8.12
N MET A 88 -3.92 15.32 8.80
CA MET A 88 -2.53 14.93 9.02
C MET A 88 -2.41 13.70 9.94
N ILE A 89 -3.18 13.66 11.03
CA ILE A 89 -3.21 12.52 11.96
C ILE A 89 -3.81 11.30 11.26
N LYS A 90 -4.94 11.48 10.57
CA LYS A 90 -5.54 10.42 9.76
C LYS A 90 -4.59 9.95 8.66
N PHE A 91 -3.82 10.84 8.06
CA PHE A 91 -2.82 10.48 7.05
C PHE A 91 -1.63 9.75 7.66
N SER A 92 -1.14 10.16 8.84
CA SER A 92 -0.03 9.45 9.51
C SER A 92 -0.47 8.08 10.04
N GLN A 93 -1.76 7.91 10.34
CA GLN A 93 -2.36 6.64 10.72
C GLN A 93 -2.86 5.85 9.51
N ALA A 94 -3.05 6.49 8.35
CA ALA A 94 -3.46 5.84 7.13
C ALA A 94 -2.26 5.13 6.50
N GLU A 95 -2.44 3.86 6.18
CA GLU A 95 -1.47 3.15 5.35
C GLU A 95 -1.31 3.87 4.01
N HIS A 96 -0.07 4.18 3.63
CA HIS A 96 0.24 4.80 2.34
C HIS A 96 -0.30 3.92 1.19
N THR A 97 -1.31 4.41 0.47
CA THR A 97 -1.98 3.66 -0.60
C THR A 97 -1.44 4.08 -1.97
N LYS A 98 -1.14 3.13 -2.87
CA LYS A 98 -0.95 3.45 -4.31
C LYS A 98 -2.21 3.14 -5.12
N THR A 99 -2.41 3.90 -6.19
CA THR A 99 -3.37 3.60 -7.26
C THR A 99 -2.56 3.32 -8.51
N ALA A 100 -2.82 2.21 -9.21
CA ALA A 100 -1.98 1.76 -10.32
C ALA A 100 -2.09 2.63 -11.58
N VAL A 101 -3.09 3.50 -11.73
CA VAL A 101 -3.40 4.07 -13.05
C VAL A 101 -3.52 5.60 -13.03
N ALA A 102 -3.06 6.20 -14.12
CA ALA A 102 -2.69 7.61 -14.29
C ALA A 102 -3.79 8.66 -14.06
N GLU A 103 -3.32 9.88 -13.80
CA GLU A 103 -3.97 11.09 -13.27
C GLU A 103 -5.07 11.76 -14.13
N SER A 104 -5.86 11.03 -14.92
CA SER A 104 -7.01 11.64 -15.61
C SER A 104 -8.34 11.20 -15.00
N PRO A 105 -9.11 12.10 -14.34
CA PRO A 105 -10.44 11.81 -13.79
C PRO A 105 -11.47 11.33 -14.83
N ALA A 106 -11.15 11.47 -16.12
CA ALA A 106 -12.03 11.11 -17.23
C ALA A 106 -12.04 9.60 -17.53
N ASN A 107 -10.99 8.87 -17.18
CA ASN A 107 -10.93 7.42 -17.32
C ASN A 107 -10.82 6.86 -15.90
N GLN A 108 -11.84 6.13 -15.43
CA GLN A 108 -11.88 5.50 -14.10
C GLN A 108 -11.42 4.03 -14.18
N PRO A 109 -10.11 3.75 -14.19
CA PRO A 109 -9.53 2.41 -14.26
C PRO A 109 -9.83 1.55 -13.02
N ASP A 110 -10.22 2.16 -11.90
CA ASP A 110 -10.61 1.47 -10.67
C ASP A 110 -11.79 0.52 -10.92
N SER A 111 -12.68 0.87 -11.86
CA SER A 111 -13.81 0.01 -12.27
C SER A 111 -13.39 -1.21 -13.09
N LEU A 112 -12.25 -1.14 -13.79
CA LEU A 112 -11.76 -2.20 -14.68
C LEU A 112 -10.82 -3.17 -13.96
N THR A 113 -10.03 -2.68 -13.02
CA THR A 113 -8.97 -3.46 -12.35
C THR A 113 -9.44 -4.18 -11.10
N GLN A 114 -10.59 -3.79 -10.53
CA GLN A 114 -11.10 -4.28 -9.23
C GLN A 114 -10.13 -4.10 -8.06
N VAL A 115 -9.04 -3.34 -8.23
CA VAL A 115 -8.07 -3.03 -7.19
C VAL A 115 -8.50 -1.75 -6.49
N LYS A 116 -8.65 -1.82 -5.18
CA LYS A 116 -8.98 -0.67 -4.33
C LYS A 116 -7.73 0.12 -3.96
N ARG A 117 -6.64 -0.56 -3.58
CA ARG A 117 -5.36 0.07 -3.26
C ARG A 117 -4.22 -0.94 -3.15
N PHE A 118 -3.00 -0.48 -3.38
CA PHE A 118 -1.77 -1.20 -3.03
C PHE A 118 -1.28 -0.77 -1.65
N LEU A 119 -0.73 -1.72 -0.88
CA LEU A 119 -0.20 -1.55 0.47
C LEU A 119 1.32 -1.82 0.43
N PRO A 120 2.17 -0.79 0.24
CA PRO A 120 3.61 -0.96 0.03
C PRO A 120 4.36 -1.56 1.21
N VAL A 121 3.96 -1.20 2.44
CA VAL A 121 4.65 -1.67 3.65
C VAL A 121 4.49 -3.18 3.83
N SER A 122 3.31 -3.72 3.50
CA SER A 122 3.00 -5.15 3.63
C SER A 122 3.15 -5.93 2.33
N ASN A 123 3.48 -5.28 1.21
CA ASN A 123 3.51 -5.88 -0.12
C ASN A 123 2.19 -6.55 -0.53
N LEU A 124 1.05 -5.95 -0.18
CA LEU A 124 -0.29 -6.49 -0.44
C LEU A 124 -1.10 -5.60 -1.38
N VAL A 125 -2.13 -6.19 -1.97
CA VAL A 125 -3.15 -5.48 -2.75
C VAL A 125 -4.51 -5.69 -2.11
N GLU A 126 -5.22 -4.61 -1.82
CA GLU A 126 -6.62 -4.67 -1.41
C GLU A 126 -7.51 -4.56 -2.64
N ARG A 127 -8.38 -5.55 -2.81
CA ARG A 127 -9.41 -5.55 -3.86
C ARG A 127 -10.67 -4.83 -3.39
N THR A 128 -11.48 -4.40 -4.34
CA THR A 128 -12.78 -3.74 -4.11
C THR A 128 -13.79 -4.62 -3.37
N ASP A 129 -13.63 -5.93 -3.43
CA ASP A 129 -14.44 -6.94 -2.73
C ASP A 129 -13.95 -7.26 -1.29
N GLY A 130 -12.91 -6.57 -0.81
CA GLY A 130 -12.39 -6.73 0.55
C GLY A 130 -11.36 -7.84 0.73
N HIS A 131 -10.89 -8.48 -0.35
CA HIS A 131 -9.74 -9.39 -0.25
C HIS A 131 -8.44 -8.63 -0.09
N LEU A 132 -7.56 -9.14 0.77
CA LEU A 132 -6.13 -8.86 0.70
C LEU A 132 -5.45 -9.94 -0.13
N VAL A 133 -4.67 -9.51 -1.12
CA VAL A 133 -3.98 -10.41 -2.04
C VAL A 133 -2.49 -10.19 -1.93
N ALA A 134 -1.76 -11.28 -1.69
CA ALA A 134 -0.32 -11.33 -1.88
C ALA A 134 0.02 -12.01 -3.20
N ALA A 135 1.22 -11.74 -3.73
CA ALA A 135 1.74 -12.45 -4.89
C ALA A 135 3.15 -12.97 -4.63
N LEU A 136 3.41 -14.18 -5.13
CA LEU A 136 4.72 -14.81 -5.15
C LEU A 136 5.12 -15.06 -6.60
N GLN A 137 6.31 -14.62 -7.01
CA GLN A 137 6.89 -14.97 -8.29
C GLN A 137 7.61 -16.32 -8.14
N VAL A 138 7.41 -17.20 -9.12
CA VAL A 138 8.00 -18.55 -9.11
C VAL A 138 8.86 -18.74 -10.34
N SER A 139 10.11 -19.14 -10.11
CA SER A 139 11.02 -19.64 -11.14
C SER A 139 10.92 -21.17 -11.16
N PRO A 140 10.28 -21.77 -12.16
CA PRO A 140 10.11 -23.22 -12.22
C PRO A 140 11.41 -23.92 -12.62
N ALA A 141 11.55 -25.18 -12.20
CA ALA A 141 12.64 -26.04 -12.64
C ALA A 141 12.67 -26.20 -14.17
N ASN A 142 13.87 -26.21 -14.75
CA ASN A 142 14.06 -26.48 -16.18
C ASN A 142 13.99 -28.00 -16.44
N LEU A 143 12.83 -28.47 -16.89
CA LEU A 143 12.60 -29.88 -17.21
C LEU A 143 12.75 -30.21 -18.71
N SER A 144 13.39 -29.34 -19.50
CA SER A 144 13.52 -29.54 -20.96
C SER A 144 14.32 -30.79 -21.35
N LEU A 145 15.21 -31.25 -20.48
CA LEU A 145 16.03 -32.46 -20.67
C LEU A 145 15.68 -33.56 -19.66
N ALA A 146 14.60 -33.38 -18.89
CA ALA A 146 14.17 -34.36 -17.90
C ALA A 146 13.54 -35.58 -18.58
N THR A 147 13.74 -36.74 -17.97
CA THR A 147 13.06 -38.00 -18.33
C THR A 147 11.59 -37.96 -17.94
N ASP A 148 10.79 -38.86 -18.51
CA ASP A 148 9.37 -38.99 -18.17
C ASP A 148 9.15 -39.27 -16.68
N GLN A 149 10.04 -40.04 -16.06
CA GLN A 149 9.98 -40.36 -14.63
C GLN A 149 10.24 -39.14 -13.75
N GLU A 150 11.20 -38.29 -14.12
CA GLU A 150 11.49 -37.04 -13.41
C GLU A 150 10.34 -36.04 -13.57
N TRP A 151 9.74 -35.97 -14.77
CA TRP A 151 8.53 -35.19 -15.02
C TRP A 151 7.35 -35.63 -14.14
N GLU A 152 7.09 -36.93 -14.08
CA GLU A 152 6.00 -37.50 -13.27
C GLU A 152 6.26 -37.29 -11.77
N ALA A 153 7.49 -37.47 -11.31
CA ALA A 153 7.87 -37.20 -9.93
C ALA A 153 7.64 -35.72 -9.56
N MET A 154 8.06 -34.78 -10.41
CA MET A 154 7.83 -33.36 -10.18
C MET A 154 6.33 -33.01 -10.16
N ALA A 155 5.55 -33.54 -11.10
CA ALA A 155 4.11 -33.32 -11.15
C ALA A 155 3.39 -33.87 -9.90
N ASN A 156 3.79 -35.05 -9.41
CA ASN A 156 3.24 -35.65 -8.20
C ASN A 156 3.61 -34.86 -6.94
N SER A 157 4.85 -34.37 -6.84
CA SER A 157 5.28 -33.51 -5.73
C SER A 157 4.51 -32.19 -5.73
N PHE A 158 4.35 -31.55 -6.89
CA PHE A 158 3.56 -30.33 -7.03
C PHE A 158 2.08 -30.56 -6.68
N GLY A 159 1.47 -31.65 -7.17
CA GLY A 159 0.09 -32.00 -6.83
C GLY A 159 -0.09 -32.30 -5.34
N SER A 160 0.87 -32.97 -4.70
CA SER A 160 0.85 -33.25 -3.26
C SER A 160 0.92 -31.96 -2.44
N MET A 161 1.75 -31.00 -2.88
CA MET A 161 1.84 -29.68 -2.26
C MET A 161 0.51 -28.93 -2.36
N LEU A 162 -0.11 -28.87 -3.54
CA LEU A 162 -1.41 -28.21 -3.72
C LEU A 162 -2.51 -28.84 -2.86
N ASN A 163 -2.53 -30.17 -2.77
CA ASN A 163 -3.51 -30.90 -1.96
C ASN A 163 -3.31 -30.72 -0.44
N ALA A 164 -2.13 -30.29 0.00
CA ALA A 164 -1.85 -30.03 1.41
C ALA A 164 -2.34 -28.65 1.87
N LEU A 165 -2.65 -27.74 0.93
CA LEU A 165 -3.16 -26.41 1.24
C LEU A 165 -4.65 -26.50 1.62
N ASP A 166 -5.04 -25.75 2.65
CA ASP A 166 -6.43 -25.65 3.14
C ASP A 166 -7.14 -24.38 2.65
N PHE A 167 -6.56 -23.70 1.65
CA PHE A 167 -7.07 -22.46 1.06
C PHE A 167 -6.91 -22.45 -0.46
N ASP A 168 -7.72 -21.61 -1.09
CA ASP A 168 -7.65 -21.38 -2.53
C ASP A 168 -6.51 -20.42 -2.89
N LEU A 169 -5.87 -20.68 -4.04
CA LEU A 169 -4.89 -19.79 -4.66
C LEU A 169 -5.12 -19.72 -6.17
N GLN A 170 -4.54 -18.72 -6.81
CA GLN A 170 -4.58 -18.57 -8.26
C GLN A 170 -3.18 -18.57 -8.84
N ILE A 171 -2.93 -19.45 -9.82
CA ILE A 171 -1.68 -19.45 -10.58
C ILE A 171 -1.90 -18.64 -11.85
N HIS A 172 -1.13 -17.58 -12.01
CA HIS A 172 -1.14 -16.71 -13.17
C HIS A 172 0.15 -16.89 -13.98
N SER A 173 0.01 -17.12 -15.28
CA SER A 173 1.12 -17.18 -16.22
C SER A 173 1.02 -16.01 -17.18
N THR A 174 2.08 -15.19 -17.23
CA THR A 174 2.15 -14.02 -18.10
C THR A 174 3.38 -14.10 -19.00
N ALA A 175 3.30 -13.49 -20.19
CA ALA A 175 4.43 -13.35 -21.08
C ALA A 175 4.95 -11.92 -20.97
N ARG A 176 6.21 -11.78 -20.59
CA ARG A 176 6.86 -10.49 -20.41
C ARG A 176 7.96 -10.30 -21.45
N PRO A 177 8.01 -9.15 -22.14
CA PRO A 177 9.12 -8.84 -23.02
C PRO A 177 10.46 -8.97 -22.30
N VAL A 178 11.44 -9.58 -22.97
CA VAL A 178 12.80 -9.65 -22.46
C VAL A 178 13.35 -8.23 -22.31
N GLU A 179 13.95 -7.92 -21.16
CA GLU A 179 14.80 -6.74 -20.97
C GLU A 179 16.21 -7.06 -21.48
N PRO A 180 16.58 -6.62 -22.70
CA PRO A 180 17.83 -7.09 -23.28
C PRO A 180 19.05 -6.51 -22.57
N GLU A 181 18.92 -5.36 -21.93
CA GLU A 181 19.97 -4.73 -21.12
C GLU A 181 20.32 -5.59 -19.91
N ARG A 182 19.32 -6.23 -19.27
CA ARG A 182 19.55 -7.12 -18.13
C ARG A 182 20.32 -8.37 -18.54
N ILE A 183 20.01 -8.95 -19.72
CA ILE A 183 20.72 -10.12 -20.24
C ILE A 183 22.14 -9.76 -20.69
N THR A 184 22.32 -8.56 -21.22
CA THR A 184 23.62 -8.14 -21.78
C THR A 184 24.52 -7.41 -20.79
N ALA A 185 24.04 -7.09 -19.59
CA ALA A 185 24.81 -6.41 -18.54
C ALA A 185 26.13 -7.13 -18.24
N GLY A 186 26.10 -8.46 -18.06
CA GLY A 186 27.31 -9.24 -17.78
C GLY A 186 28.32 -9.22 -18.92
N TYR A 187 27.89 -9.15 -20.19
CA TYR A 187 28.83 -9.05 -21.32
C TYR A 187 29.57 -7.72 -21.33
N ARG A 188 28.93 -6.63 -20.86
CA ARG A 188 29.57 -5.32 -20.76
C ARG A 188 30.69 -5.30 -19.74
N GLU A 189 30.43 -5.87 -18.56
CA GLU A 189 31.42 -5.91 -17.47
C GLU A 189 32.65 -6.73 -17.86
N ARG A 190 32.45 -7.80 -18.64
CA ARG A 190 33.55 -8.66 -19.10
C ARG A 190 34.45 -8.03 -20.16
N LEU A 191 34.06 -6.92 -20.81
CA LEU A 191 34.90 -6.30 -21.85
C LEU A 191 36.26 -5.84 -21.31
N ASP A 192 36.34 -5.56 -20.01
CA ASP A 192 37.55 -5.13 -19.32
C ASP A 192 38.29 -6.29 -18.61
N ASP A 193 37.77 -7.53 -18.70
CA ASP A 193 38.41 -8.69 -18.07
C ASP A 193 39.75 -9.03 -18.75
N PRO A 194 40.77 -9.48 -18.00
CA PRO A 194 42.09 -9.78 -18.56
C PRO A 194 42.08 -10.80 -19.71
N ASP A 195 41.25 -11.84 -19.64
CA ASP A 195 41.13 -12.86 -20.68
C ASP A 195 40.52 -12.32 -21.98
N VAL A 196 39.66 -11.30 -21.88
CA VAL A 196 39.02 -10.63 -23.02
C VAL A 196 39.96 -9.61 -23.65
N VAL A 197 40.68 -8.84 -22.83
CA VAL A 197 41.67 -7.86 -23.30
C VAL A 197 42.86 -8.56 -23.98
N GLU A 198 43.29 -9.71 -23.46
CA GLU A 198 44.37 -10.52 -24.03
C GLU A 198 43.96 -11.27 -25.32
N ASN A 199 42.66 -11.42 -25.59
CA ASN A 199 42.14 -12.12 -26.76
C ASN A 199 41.16 -11.27 -27.60
N PRO A 200 41.65 -10.57 -28.65
CA PRO A 200 40.83 -9.70 -29.49
C PRO A 200 39.62 -10.38 -30.13
N ALA A 201 39.73 -11.67 -30.50
CA ALA A 201 38.61 -12.40 -31.10
C ALA A 201 37.47 -12.63 -30.10
N LEU A 202 37.79 -12.84 -28.83
CA LEU A 202 36.79 -12.94 -27.76
C LEU A 202 36.13 -11.58 -27.50
N GLY A 203 36.92 -10.50 -27.49
CA GLY A 203 36.40 -9.14 -27.39
C GLY A 203 35.43 -8.77 -28.51
N ASP A 204 35.73 -9.16 -29.76
CA ASP A 204 34.84 -8.94 -30.90
C ASP A 204 33.51 -9.70 -30.76
N ILE A 205 33.54 -10.96 -30.30
CA ILE A 205 32.34 -11.75 -30.02
C ILE A 205 31.49 -11.05 -28.95
N ILE A 206 32.08 -10.69 -27.81
CA ILE A 206 31.38 -10.04 -26.70
C ILE A 206 30.74 -8.72 -27.16
N ARG A 207 31.46 -7.93 -27.97
CA ARG A 207 30.95 -6.67 -28.52
C ARG A 207 29.75 -6.90 -29.46
N VAL A 208 29.81 -7.92 -30.33
CA VAL A 208 28.66 -8.30 -31.18
C VAL A 208 27.45 -8.70 -30.34
N TYR A 209 27.64 -9.51 -29.30
CA TYR A 209 26.56 -9.91 -28.39
C TYR A 209 26.02 -8.73 -27.57
N HIS A 210 26.85 -7.76 -27.21
CA HIS A 210 26.41 -6.57 -26.49
C HIS A 210 25.64 -5.60 -27.40
N GLU A 211 26.11 -5.36 -28.63
CA GLU A 211 25.55 -4.33 -29.52
C GLU A 211 24.35 -4.82 -30.34
N ARG A 212 24.39 -6.05 -30.88
CA ARG A 212 23.35 -6.54 -31.81
C ARG A 212 22.22 -7.31 -31.13
N PHE A 213 22.55 -8.05 -30.08
CA PHE A 213 21.61 -8.95 -29.43
C PHE A 213 20.39 -8.23 -28.81
N PRO A 214 20.53 -7.03 -28.21
CA PRO A 214 19.39 -6.24 -27.77
C PRO A 214 18.39 -5.89 -28.88
N ALA A 215 18.90 -5.40 -30.01
CA ALA A 215 18.07 -5.03 -31.15
C ALA A 215 17.34 -6.24 -31.75
N GLU A 216 17.98 -7.42 -31.74
CA GLU A 216 17.35 -8.66 -32.18
C GLU A 216 16.18 -9.08 -31.27
N PHE A 217 16.32 -9.01 -29.95
CA PHE A 217 15.22 -9.34 -29.03
C PHE A 217 14.01 -8.42 -29.20
N VAL A 218 14.25 -7.12 -29.35
CA VAL A 218 13.20 -6.13 -29.58
C VAL A 218 12.51 -6.37 -30.92
N SER A 219 13.27 -6.58 -32.00
CA SER A 219 12.69 -6.78 -33.33
C SER A 219 11.86 -8.07 -33.46
N ARG A 220 12.24 -9.13 -32.73
CA ARG A 220 11.51 -10.41 -32.73
C ARG A 220 10.33 -10.44 -31.75
N GLY A 221 10.20 -9.45 -30.87
CA GLY A 221 9.17 -9.43 -29.82
C GLY A 221 9.32 -10.60 -28.84
N THR A 222 10.56 -11.00 -28.54
CA THR A 222 10.81 -12.16 -27.68
C THR A 222 10.29 -11.90 -26.27
N CYS A 223 9.44 -12.80 -25.78
CA CYS A 223 8.90 -12.76 -24.43
C CYS A 223 9.39 -13.97 -23.63
N VAL A 224 9.60 -13.77 -22.34
CA VAL A 224 9.84 -14.82 -21.35
C VAL A 224 8.56 -15.03 -20.56
N ARG A 225 8.24 -16.29 -20.27
CA ARG A 225 7.07 -16.63 -19.48
C ARG A 225 7.41 -16.53 -18.00
N GLU A 226 6.64 -15.75 -17.27
CA GLU A 226 6.73 -15.61 -15.82
C GLU A 226 5.49 -16.23 -15.16
N TYR A 227 5.67 -16.74 -13.95
CA TYR A 227 4.62 -17.37 -13.16
C TYR A 227 4.47 -16.66 -11.83
N HIS A 228 3.23 -16.34 -11.48
CA HIS A 228 2.87 -15.68 -10.23
C HIS A 228 1.78 -16.50 -9.53
N ILE A 229 1.95 -16.72 -8.23
CA ILE A 229 0.92 -17.31 -7.37
C ILE A 229 0.26 -16.18 -6.58
N LEU A 230 -1.02 -15.95 -6.82
CA LEU A 230 -1.84 -15.00 -6.10
C LEU A 230 -2.56 -15.69 -4.95
N ILE A 231 -2.41 -15.13 -3.75
CA ILE A 231 -2.93 -15.69 -2.50
C ILE A 231 -3.95 -14.70 -1.93
N PRO A 232 -5.25 -14.87 -2.23
CA PRO A 232 -6.30 -14.03 -1.69
C PRO A 232 -6.70 -14.47 -0.27
N VAL A 233 -7.03 -13.50 0.59
CA VAL A 233 -7.64 -13.72 1.90
C VAL A 233 -8.86 -12.82 2.05
N SER A 234 -10.01 -13.45 2.21
CA SER A 234 -11.29 -12.76 2.36
C SER A 234 -11.54 -12.37 3.82
N ILE A 235 -12.48 -11.45 4.04
CA ILE A 235 -12.97 -11.14 5.40
C ILE A 235 -13.63 -12.38 6.03
N HIS A 236 -14.25 -13.24 5.22
CA HIS A 236 -14.92 -14.44 5.69
C HIS A 236 -13.93 -15.50 6.18
N ASP A 237 -12.75 -15.60 5.56
CA ASP A 237 -11.70 -16.57 5.92
C ASP A 237 -11.29 -16.39 7.40
N VAL A 238 -11.12 -15.13 7.81
CA VAL A 238 -10.75 -14.75 9.18
C VAL A 238 -11.89 -14.98 10.17
N GLN A 239 -13.12 -14.66 9.77
CA GLN A 239 -14.30 -14.84 10.64
C GLN A 239 -14.64 -16.32 10.87
N LEU A 240 -14.37 -17.20 9.90
CA LEU A 240 -14.54 -18.65 10.02
C LEU A 240 -13.51 -19.26 10.97
N ALA A 241 -12.24 -18.85 10.87
CA ALA A 241 -11.18 -19.29 11.78
C ALA A 241 -11.53 -18.99 13.24
N GLU A 242 -12.10 -17.81 13.51
CA GLU A 242 -12.56 -17.42 14.84
C GLU A 242 -13.70 -18.31 15.37
N ARG A 243 -14.70 -18.62 14.55
CA ARG A 243 -15.79 -19.52 14.96
C ARG A 243 -15.27 -20.91 15.32
N GLY A 244 -14.28 -21.42 14.59
CA GLY A 244 -13.61 -22.68 14.92
C GLY A 244 -12.82 -22.61 16.24
N ALA A 245 -12.07 -21.54 16.47
CA ALA A 245 -11.27 -21.34 17.67
C ALA A 245 -12.13 -21.14 18.93
N ILE A 246 -13.14 -20.27 18.86
CA ILE A 246 -14.09 -20.03 19.96
C ILE A 246 -14.89 -21.30 20.27
N SER A 247 -15.29 -22.08 19.25
CA SER A 247 -15.94 -23.37 19.44
C SER A 247 -15.04 -24.35 20.21
N LYS A 248 -13.74 -24.43 19.91
CA LYS A 248 -12.78 -25.27 20.65
C LYS A 248 -12.57 -24.77 22.10
N LEU A 249 -12.50 -23.46 22.32
CA LEU A 249 -12.36 -22.87 23.66
C LEU A 249 -13.62 -23.09 24.53
N SER A 250 -14.80 -23.13 23.92
CA SER A 250 -16.06 -23.41 24.62
C SER A 250 -16.18 -24.85 25.14
N THR A 251 -15.38 -25.80 24.61
CA THR A 251 -15.35 -27.19 25.07
C THR A 251 -14.46 -27.44 26.29
N LEU A 252 -13.71 -26.44 26.77
CA LEU A 252 -12.88 -26.57 27.97
C LEU A 252 -13.73 -26.31 29.24
N PRO A 253 -13.86 -27.28 30.17
CA PRO A 253 -14.84 -27.25 31.26
C PRO A 253 -14.64 -26.13 32.30
N VAL A 254 -13.45 -25.52 32.35
CA VAL A 254 -13.13 -24.44 33.31
C VAL A 254 -13.16 -23.05 32.67
N ILE A 255 -12.91 -22.94 31.36
CA ILE A 255 -12.84 -21.66 30.63
C ILE A 255 -14.20 -21.35 29.95
N GLY A 256 -14.95 -22.37 29.54
CA GLY A 256 -16.26 -22.22 28.90
C GLY A 256 -17.36 -21.63 29.80
N GLY A 257 -17.20 -21.73 31.13
CA GLY A 257 -18.14 -21.16 32.10
C GLY A 257 -18.04 -19.63 32.23
N CYS A 258 -16.83 -19.07 32.14
CA CYS A 258 -16.61 -17.63 32.30
C CYS A 258 -17.03 -16.84 31.05
N ILE A 259 -16.80 -17.41 29.85
CA ILE A 259 -17.13 -16.76 28.56
C ILE A 259 -18.65 -16.65 28.36
N ARG A 260 -19.45 -17.61 28.85
CA ARG A 260 -20.92 -17.55 28.76
C ARG A 260 -21.56 -16.48 29.66
N ILE A 261 -20.91 -16.11 30.77
CA ILE A 261 -21.45 -15.17 31.75
C ILE A 261 -21.10 -13.71 31.40
N LEU A 262 -20.01 -13.48 30.67
CA LEU A 262 -19.51 -12.15 30.29
C LEU A 262 -19.98 -11.63 28.92
N GLY A 263 -20.92 -12.33 28.27
CA GLY A 263 -21.52 -11.87 27.02
C GLY A 263 -20.84 -12.48 25.80
N ALA A 264 -21.28 -13.68 25.43
CA ALA A 264 -21.12 -14.21 24.08
C ALA A 264 -22.22 -13.66 23.16
N GLU A 265 -22.49 -12.36 23.19
CA GLU A 265 -23.03 -11.67 22.04
C GLU A 265 -21.86 -11.44 21.10
N SER A 266 -21.99 -11.90 19.85
CA SER A 266 -21.02 -11.74 18.77
C SER A 266 -20.23 -10.44 18.90
N THR A 267 -18.98 -10.52 19.36
CA THR A 267 -18.05 -9.40 19.22
C THR A 267 -17.83 -9.28 17.72
N GLN A 268 -18.62 -8.42 17.07
CA GLN A 268 -18.36 -8.03 15.70
C GLN A 268 -16.99 -7.38 15.74
N LEU A 269 -15.98 -8.08 15.21
CA LEU A 269 -14.63 -7.54 15.10
C LEU A 269 -14.70 -6.18 14.43
N THR A 270 -13.97 -5.23 14.99
CA THR A 270 -13.79 -3.92 14.37
C THR A 270 -13.10 -4.11 13.01
N TYR A 271 -13.34 -3.20 12.06
CA TYR A 271 -12.69 -3.25 10.75
C TYR A 271 -11.15 -3.38 10.85
N GLU A 272 -10.53 -2.66 11.79
CA GLU A 272 -9.09 -2.75 12.03
C GLU A 272 -8.65 -4.14 12.53
N GLU A 273 -9.44 -4.78 13.41
CA GLU A 273 -9.14 -6.12 13.92
C GLU A 273 -9.28 -7.18 12.83
N ILE A 274 -10.29 -7.06 11.97
CA ILE A 274 -10.44 -7.92 10.78
C ILE A 274 -9.22 -7.77 9.89
N ARG A 275 -8.78 -6.53 9.66
CA ARG A 275 -7.69 -6.22 8.75
C ARG A 275 -6.35 -6.76 9.23
N GLU A 276 -6.01 -6.58 10.50
CA GLU A 276 -4.79 -7.14 11.08
C GLU A 276 -4.79 -8.67 10.98
N ARG A 277 -5.92 -9.31 11.27
CA ARG A 277 -6.03 -10.77 11.13
C ARG A 277 -5.96 -11.23 9.67
N GLN A 278 -6.50 -10.47 8.71
CA GLN A 278 -6.32 -10.79 7.28
C GLN A 278 -4.83 -10.75 6.93
N LYS A 279 -4.06 -9.79 7.44
CA LYS A 279 -2.60 -9.74 7.21
C LYS A 279 -1.88 -10.94 7.82
N GLU A 280 -2.23 -11.32 9.05
CA GLU A 280 -1.68 -12.50 9.71
C GLU A 280 -1.96 -13.79 8.93
N GLU A 281 -3.20 -13.94 8.46
CA GLU A 281 -3.63 -15.08 7.65
C GLU A 281 -2.93 -15.10 6.28
N VAL A 282 -2.81 -13.94 5.60
CA VAL A 282 -2.05 -13.84 4.35
C VAL A 282 -0.61 -14.29 4.57
N GLU A 283 0.04 -13.83 5.63
CA GLU A 283 1.44 -14.19 5.93
C GLU A 283 1.56 -15.69 6.27
N HIS A 284 0.58 -16.28 6.95
CA HIS A 284 0.51 -17.72 7.15
C HIS A 284 0.44 -18.48 5.81
N ARG A 285 -0.47 -18.09 4.91
CA ARG A 285 -0.62 -18.70 3.59
C ARG A 285 0.62 -18.52 2.71
N ILE A 286 1.24 -17.34 2.71
CA ILE A 286 2.53 -17.09 2.03
C ILE A 286 3.57 -18.10 2.49
N ARG A 287 3.75 -18.28 3.80
CA ARG A 287 4.75 -19.22 4.34
C ARG A 287 4.45 -20.66 3.94
N ALA A 288 3.18 -21.07 3.93
CA ALA A 288 2.78 -22.40 3.49
C ALA A 288 3.14 -22.64 2.02
N VAL A 289 2.80 -21.70 1.13
CA VAL A 289 3.14 -21.80 -0.30
C VAL A 289 4.65 -21.74 -0.52
N GLU A 290 5.37 -20.83 0.14
CA GLU A 290 6.82 -20.73 -0.01
C GLU A 290 7.53 -22.02 0.44
N SER A 291 7.10 -22.61 1.56
CA SER A 291 7.65 -23.89 2.03
C SER A 291 7.39 -24.98 0.99
N GLY A 292 6.14 -25.09 0.53
CA GLY A 292 5.76 -26.10 -0.46
C GLY A 292 6.51 -25.97 -1.78
N ILE A 293 6.79 -24.74 -2.25
CA ILE A 293 7.57 -24.52 -3.48
C ILE A 293 9.06 -24.81 -3.25
N ARG A 294 9.63 -24.42 -2.09
CA ARG A 294 11.04 -24.72 -1.77
C ARG A 294 11.35 -26.20 -1.66
N ASP A 295 10.34 -27.01 -1.31
CA ASP A 295 10.46 -28.47 -1.27
C ASP A 295 10.48 -29.11 -2.67
N LEU A 296 10.10 -28.36 -3.72
CA LEU A 296 10.19 -28.80 -5.10
C LEU A 296 11.60 -28.54 -5.65
N GLU A 297 12.28 -29.60 -6.08
CA GLU A 297 13.64 -29.52 -6.58
C GLU A 297 13.75 -28.58 -7.80
N GLY A 298 14.66 -27.62 -7.72
CA GLY A 298 14.94 -26.67 -8.80
C GLY A 298 13.89 -25.57 -8.97
N CYS A 299 12.92 -25.44 -8.07
CA CYS A 299 12.01 -24.30 -8.03
C CYS A 299 12.49 -23.23 -7.06
N GLU A 300 12.36 -21.97 -7.44
CA GLU A 300 12.61 -20.81 -6.57
C GLU A 300 11.36 -19.97 -6.43
N VAL A 301 11.22 -19.30 -5.28
CA VAL A 301 10.08 -18.44 -4.98
C VAL A 301 10.56 -17.13 -4.37
N GLN A 302 9.98 -16.03 -4.84
CA GLN A 302 10.26 -14.69 -4.37
C GLN A 302 8.94 -13.95 -4.08
N ARG A 303 8.91 -13.18 -3.00
CA ARG A 303 7.77 -12.29 -2.71
C ARG A 303 7.76 -11.12 -3.68
N VAL A 304 6.61 -10.85 -4.28
CA VAL A 304 6.42 -9.73 -5.19
C VAL A 304 6.09 -8.49 -4.38
N SER A 305 6.78 -7.38 -4.65
CA SER A 305 6.48 -6.12 -3.97
C SER A 305 5.15 -5.52 -4.44
N ALA A 306 4.56 -4.64 -3.63
CA ALA A 306 3.37 -3.90 -4.08
C ALA A 306 3.64 -3.07 -5.35
N ASP A 307 4.88 -2.60 -5.53
CA ASP A 307 5.34 -1.79 -6.65
C ASP A 307 5.39 -2.62 -7.93
N GLU A 308 5.95 -3.82 -7.79
CA GLU A 308 6.02 -4.80 -8.86
C GLU A 308 4.62 -5.31 -9.23
N LEU A 309 3.72 -5.53 -8.25
CA LEU A 309 2.33 -5.86 -8.54
C LEU A 309 1.60 -4.75 -9.30
N ALA A 310 1.86 -3.48 -8.96
CA ALA A 310 1.29 -2.35 -9.68
C ALA A 310 1.83 -2.29 -11.11
N ALA A 311 3.13 -2.52 -11.31
CA ALA A 311 3.77 -2.60 -12.62
C ALA A 311 3.17 -3.74 -13.47
N LEU A 312 3.03 -4.93 -12.90
CA LEU A 312 2.47 -6.10 -13.58
C LEU A 312 1.01 -5.87 -13.99
N LEU A 313 0.21 -5.24 -13.12
CA LEU A 313 -1.17 -4.92 -13.44
C LEU A 313 -1.27 -3.88 -14.55
N GLU A 314 -0.46 -2.83 -14.52
CA GLU A 314 -0.44 -1.82 -15.59
C GLU A 314 0.05 -2.42 -16.91
N GLU A 315 1.14 -3.19 -16.90
CA GLU A 315 1.67 -3.89 -18.07
C GLU A 315 0.63 -4.85 -18.68
N TYR A 316 -0.16 -5.52 -17.85
CA TYR A 316 -1.24 -6.39 -18.33
C TYR A 316 -2.33 -5.62 -19.09
N TRP A 317 -2.71 -4.44 -18.62
CA TRP A 317 -3.79 -3.65 -19.24
C TRP A 317 -3.30 -2.72 -20.37
N SER A 318 -2.10 -2.19 -20.28
CA SER A 318 -1.52 -1.29 -21.28
C SER A 318 -0.79 -2.05 -22.39
N GLY A 319 -0.25 -3.24 -22.08
CA GLY A 319 0.69 -3.95 -22.96
C GLY A 319 2.08 -3.30 -23.01
N GLU A 320 2.35 -2.28 -22.20
CA GLU A 320 3.60 -1.52 -22.17
C GLU A 320 4.38 -1.76 -20.87
N ARG A 321 5.72 -1.82 -20.99
CA ARG A 321 6.61 -2.02 -19.84
C ARG A 321 6.53 -0.82 -18.91
N THR A 322 6.12 -1.06 -17.67
CA THR A 322 6.14 -0.06 -16.61
C THR A 322 7.02 -0.53 -15.47
N HIS A 323 7.89 0.37 -14.97
CA HIS A 323 8.72 0.10 -13.80
C HIS A 323 8.36 1.08 -12.68
N TYR A 324 8.05 0.51 -11.51
CA TYR A 324 7.89 1.23 -10.26
C TYR A 324 8.96 0.75 -9.28
N GLY A 325 9.67 1.68 -8.63
CA GLY A 325 10.68 1.37 -7.62
C GLY A 325 11.91 2.29 -7.67
N PRO A 326 12.86 2.13 -6.73
CA PRO A 326 14.06 2.95 -6.64
C PRO A 326 15.14 2.47 -7.63
N SER A 327 14.84 2.43 -8.92
CA SER A 327 15.84 2.21 -9.97
C SER A 327 16.38 3.56 -10.46
N SER A 328 17.68 3.77 -10.22
CA SER A 328 18.59 4.75 -10.82
C SER A 328 17.95 5.91 -11.59
N GLY A 329 17.45 6.93 -10.88
CA GLY A 329 17.19 8.26 -11.44
C GLY A 329 15.74 8.60 -11.79
N GLN A 330 14.79 7.67 -11.68
CA GLN A 330 13.36 7.97 -11.81
C GLN A 330 12.60 7.52 -10.57
N GLN A 331 12.36 8.46 -9.64
CA GLN A 331 11.29 8.32 -8.66
C GLN A 331 9.96 8.41 -9.40
N ASN A 332 9.52 7.31 -10.03
CA ASN A 332 8.09 7.10 -10.31
C ASN A 332 7.40 6.76 -8.98
N GLU A 333 7.52 7.66 -8.00
CA GLU A 333 6.81 7.61 -6.73
C GLU A 333 5.35 7.98 -7.01
N ARG A 334 4.57 7.04 -7.58
CA ARG A 334 3.10 7.04 -7.43
C ARG A 334 2.67 6.65 -6.01
N VAL A 335 3.60 6.72 -5.04
CA VAL A 335 3.35 6.63 -3.60
C VAL A 335 2.85 7.99 -3.15
N ARG A 336 1.63 8.07 -2.63
CA ARG A 336 1.16 9.30 -2.00
C ARG A 336 1.87 9.46 -0.65
N SER A 337 2.93 10.26 -0.62
CA SER A 337 3.69 10.64 0.59
C SER A 337 3.11 11.87 1.30
N VAL A 338 2.15 12.55 0.69
CA VAL A 338 1.48 13.74 1.21
C VAL A 338 -0.04 13.58 1.03
N PRO A 339 -0.88 14.03 1.99
CA PRO A 339 -2.33 14.00 1.84
C PRO A 339 -2.79 14.89 0.67
N ILE A 340 -3.79 14.43 -0.09
CA ILE A 340 -4.37 15.23 -1.17
C ILE A 340 -5.18 16.35 -0.55
N VAL A 341 -4.72 17.58 -0.74
CA VAL A 341 -5.47 18.78 -0.47
C VAL A 341 -6.37 19.05 -1.68
N THR A 342 -7.52 18.36 -1.76
CA THR A 342 -8.52 18.72 -2.76
C THR A 342 -9.21 19.99 -2.29
N GLY A 343 -8.95 21.11 -2.96
CA GLY A 343 -9.84 22.26 -2.87
C GLY A 343 -11.17 21.84 -3.48
N THR A 344 -12.22 21.72 -2.68
CA THR A 344 -13.59 21.65 -3.18
C THR A 344 -13.86 22.94 -3.92
N ASN A 345 -13.69 22.92 -5.24
CA ASN A 345 -14.13 24.00 -6.11
C ASN A 345 -15.65 23.86 -6.25
N SER A 346 -16.37 24.14 -5.16
CA SER A 346 -17.81 24.26 -5.17
C SER A 346 -18.19 25.57 -5.86
N GLY A 347 -18.47 25.47 -7.15
CA GLY A 347 -19.35 26.41 -7.86
C GLY A 347 -18.66 27.54 -8.63
N ARG A 348 -18.29 27.24 -9.88
CA ARG A 348 -18.47 28.19 -10.99
C ARG A 348 -19.08 27.45 -12.18
N PHE A 349 -20.40 27.51 -12.25
CA PHE A 349 -21.16 27.55 -13.50
C PHE A 349 -21.92 28.86 -13.53
#